data_AF-A0A356TMG9-F1
#
_entry.id   AF-A0A356TMG9-F1
#
_cell.length_a   1.000
_cell.length_b   1.000
_cell.length_c   1.000
_cell.angle_alpha   90.00
_cell.angle_beta   90.00
_cell.angle_gamma   90.00
#
_symmetry.space_group_name_H-M   'P 1'
#
loop_
_entity.id
_entity.type
_entity.pdbx_description
1 polymer ?
#
loop_
_entity_poly.entity_id
_entity_poly.type
_entity_poly.pdbx_seq_one_letter_code
_entity_poly.pdbx_strand_id
1 'polypeptide(L)'
;RISGIAAALFNAASTLRSMGRHRDARDAFDQLLSDHADLDASVRAEAEARRHEEAGRVALILLTGLADAPDAEVMLDGLPVTVEARDPAELETDPGRHAVRVEREGFEPWREELQLTDGERARLHAELTAIDTPAPIIVAEEGEAIHESPVFWTIVGVVVAGAAVALGFFLHADAQLSPRQTERGDFTGVRIDL
;
A
#
# COMPACT_ATOMS: atom_id res chain seq x y z
N ARG A 1 37.94 -24.26 28.92
CA ARG A 1 37.35 -22.95 29.30
C ARG A 1 36.69 -22.37 28.06
N ILE A 2 35.52 -21.75 28.20
CA ILE A 2 34.83 -21.10 27.08
C ILE A 2 35.52 -19.77 26.74
N SER A 3 35.74 -19.48 25.45
CA SER A 3 36.24 -18.17 25.00
C SER A 3 35.22 -17.06 25.32
N GLY A 4 35.65 -15.81 25.39
CA GLY A 4 34.74 -14.68 25.70
C GLY A 4 33.58 -14.54 24.73
N ILE A 5 33.79 -14.85 23.43
CA ILE A 5 32.76 -14.82 22.39
C ILE A 5 31.78 -15.99 22.57
N ALA A 6 32.28 -17.20 22.78
CA ALA A 6 31.43 -18.38 23.00
C ALA A 6 30.56 -18.25 24.27
N ALA A 7 31.09 -17.62 25.32
CA ALA A 7 30.31 -17.33 26.53
C ALA A 7 29.19 -16.29 26.26
N ALA A 8 29.48 -15.28 25.43
CA ALA A 8 28.48 -14.30 25.03
C ALA A 8 27.35 -14.93 24.19
N LEU A 9 27.68 -15.79 23.23
CA LEU A 9 26.70 -16.52 22.42
C LEU A 9 25.80 -17.42 23.29
N PHE A 10 26.39 -18.16 24.22
CA PHE A 10 25.62 -19.01 25.15
C PHE A 10 24.64 -18.20 26.02
N ASN A 11 25.09 -17.04 26.52
CA ASN A 11 24.25 -16.14 27.32
C ASN A 11 23.12 -15.53 26.48
N ALA A 12 23.42 -15.12 25.25
CA ALA A 12 22.42 -14.59 24.31
C ALA A 12 21.35 -15.65 23.99
N ALA A 13 21.76 -16.87 23.63
CA ALA A 13 20.86 -17.99 23.38
C ALA A 13 19.97 -18.29 24.59
N SER A 14 20.54 -18.31 25.79
CA SER A 14 19.79 -18.51 27.04
C SER A 14 18.76 -17.41 27.29
N THR A 15 19.08 -16.16 26.95
CA THR A 15 18.16 -15.02 27.10
C THR A 15 17.02 -15.09 26.09
N LEU A 16 17.32 -15.41 24.83
CA LEU A 16 16.32 -15.59 23.77
C LEU A 16 15.30 -16.66 24.15
N ARG A 17 15.78 -17.81 24.65
CA ARG A 17 14.95 -18.87 25.22
C ARG A 17 14.01 -18.36 26.32
N SER A 18 14.54 -17.58 27.28
CA SER A 18 13.73 -17.02 28.36
C SER A 18 12.66 -16.03 27.87
N MET A 19 12.82 -15.46 26.68
CA MET A 19 11.83 -14.61 26.03
C MET A 19 10.81 -15.38 25.18
N GLY A 20 10.92 -16.71 25.08
CA GLY A 20 10.08 -17.54 24.21
C GLY A 20 10.48 -17.49 22.72
N ARG A 21 11.63 -16.88 22.41
CA ARG A 21 12.19 -16.81 21.05
C ARG A 21 13.00 -18.06 20.76
N HIS A 22 12.32 -19.19 20.66
CA HIS A 22 12.91 -20.53 20.53
C HIS A 22 13.66 -20.71 19.21
N ARG A 23 13.16 -20.16 18.10
CA ARG A 23 13.84 -20.17 16.80
C ARG A 23 15.18 -19.45 16.88
N ASP A 24 15.19 -18.22 17.39
CA ASP A 24 16.44 -17.46 17.52
C ASP A 24 17.40 -18.08 18.54
N ALA A 25 16.88 -18.68 19.62
CA ALA A 25 17.70 -19.38 20.60
C ALA A 25 18.39 -20.61 19.98
N ARG A 26 17.64 -21.41 19.20
CA ARG A 26 18.19 -22.53 18.41
C ARG A 26 19.28 -22.04 17.47
N ASP A 27 19.02 -21.00 16.69
CA ASP A 27 19.96 -20.46 15.70
C ASP A 27 21.24 -19.93 16.36
N ALA A 28 21.12 -19.30 17.53
CA ALA A 28 22.27 -18.85 18.31
C ALA A 28 23.11 -20.02 18.86
N PHE A 29 22.47 -21.13 19.29
CA PHE A 29 23.21 -22.34 19.67
C PHE A 29 23.86 -23.02 18.46
N ASP A 30 23.20 -23.05 17.30
CA ASP A 30 23.78 -23.55 16.05
C ASP A 30 25.02 -22.75 15.66
N GLN A 31 24.97 -21.43 15.76
CA GLN A 31 26.11 -20.57 15.52
C GLN A 31 27.25 -20.85 16.52
N LEU A 32 26.95 -20.97 17.82
CA LEU A 32 27.96 -21.33 18.83
C LEU A 32 28.66 -22.65 18.50
N LEU A 33 27.91 -23.67 18.10
CA LEU A 33 28.43 -24.99 17.77
C LEU A 33 29.24 -25.00 16.47
N SER A 34 28.87 -24.16 15.49
CA SER A 34 29.55 -24.03 14.20
C SER A 34 30.84 -23.22 14.30
N ASP A 35 30.80 -22.04 14.93
CA ASP A 35 31.92 -21.09 14.99
C ASP A 35 33.02 -21.52 15.97
N HIS A 36 32.71 -22.40 16.92
CA HIS A 36 33.63 -22.81 17.99
C HIS A 36 33.85 -24.33 18.03
N ALA A 37 34.56 -24.84 17.02
CA ALA A 37 34.98 -26.25 16.97
C ALA A 37 35.91 -26.66 18.14
N ASP A 38 36.52 -25.72 18.84
CA ASP A 38 37.43 -25.92 19.98
C ASP A 38 36.73 -25.95 21.35
N LEU A 39 35.39 -25.88 21.41
CA LEU A 39 34.64 -25.97 22.67
C LEU A 39 34.99 -27.21 23.49
N ASP A 40 35.06 -27.04 24.80
CA ASP A 40 35.17 -28.15 25.75
C ASP A 40 34.01 -29.13 25.53
N ALA A 41 34.29 -30.44 25.63
CA ALA A 41 33.30 -31.48 25.33
C ALA A 41 32.01 -31.36 26.17
N SER A 42 32.13 -30.97 27.45
CA SER A 42 30.97 -30.77 28.31
C SER A 42 30.10 -29.58 27.88
N VAL A 43 30.74 -28.48 27.45
CA VAL A 43 30.04 -27.27 27.00
C VAL A 43 29.34 -27.53 25.67
N ARG A 44 30.02 -28.23 24.76
CA ARG A 44 29.43 -28.68 23.49
C ARG A 44 28.18 -29.54 23.74
N ALA A 45 28.30 -30.55 24.60
CA ALA A 45 27.17 -31.44 24.92
C ALA A 45 25.98 -30.68 25.54
N GLU A 46 26.24 -29.69 26.41
CA GLU A 46 25.19 -28.84 26.96
C GLU A 46 24.52 -27.96 25.88
N ALA A 47 25.31 -27.32 25.02
CA ALA A 47 24.79 -26.50 23.93
C ALA A 47 23.98 -27.33 22.93
N GLU A 48 24.43 -28.54 22.57
CA GLU A 48 23.70 -29.48 21.71
C GLU A 48 22.36 -29.90 22.34
N ALA A 49 22.35 -30.22 23.64
CA ALA A 49 21.13 -30.59 24.35
C ALA A 49 20.12 -29.44 24.37
N ARG A 50 20.56 -28.21 24.68
CA ARG A 50 19.69 -27.04 24.66
C ARG A 50 19.20 -26.71 23.26
N ARG A 51 20.08 -26.74 22.26
CA ARG A 51 19.71 -26.57 20.85
C ARG A 51 18.61 -27.54 20.44
N HIS A 52 18.71 -28.81 20.86
CA HIS A 52 17.70 -29.82 20.56
C HIS A 52 16.36 -29.54 21.25
N GLU A 53 16.38 -29.11 22.52
CA GLU A 53 15.16 -28.68 23.23
C GLU A 53 14.48 -27.52 22.49
N GLU A 54 15.23 -26.46 22.16
CA GLU A 54 14.68 -25.27 21.50
C GLU A 54 14.18 -25.60 20.08
N ALA A 55 14.91 -26.44 19.33
CA ALA A 55 14.48 -26.91 18.02
C ALA A 55 13.14 -27.68 18.08
N GLY A 56 12.89 -28.42 19.17
CA GLY A 56 11.62 -29.10 19.38
C GLY A 56 10.44 -28.17 19.69
N ARG A 57 10.71 -26.91 20.08
CA ARG A 57 9.68 -25.90 20.36
C ARG A 57 9.36 -25.02 19.15
N VAL A 58 10.26 -24.93 18.18
CA VAL A 58 10.01 -24.21 16.92
C VAL A 58 8.82 -24.85 16.21
N ALA A 59 7.77 -24.06 16.00
CA ALA A 59 6.59 -24.47 15.26
C ALA A 59 6.83 -24.32 13.74
N LEU A 60 6.05 -25.06 12.96
CA LEU A 60 6.17 -25.11 11.51
C LEU A 60 4.82 -24.89 10.85
N ILE A 61 4.78 -23.95 9.91
CA ILE A 61 3.65 -23.78 9.01
C ILE A 61 4.01 -24.42 7.67
N LEU A 62 3.19 -25.38 7.25
CA LEU A 62 3.26 -26.06 5.96
C LEU A 62 2.25 -25.38 5.03
N LEU A 63 2.73 -24.48 4.19
CA LEU A 63 1.91 -23.69 3.29
C LEU A 63 1.86 -24.36 1.91
N THR A 64 0.65 -24.69 1.46
CA THR A 64 0.40 -25.29 0.14
C THR A 64 -0.31 -24.30 -0.79
N GLY A 65 -0.33 -24.60 -2.09
CA GLY A 65 -0.98 -23.76 -3.12
C GLY A 65 -0.07 -22.72 -3.77
N LEU A 66 1.19 -22.62 -3.33
CA LEU A 66 2.17 -21.69 -3.92
C LEU A 66 2.68 -22.13 -5.30
N ALA A 67 2.55 -23.42 -5.66
CA ALA A 67 2.93 -23.92 -6.98
C ALA A 67 2.12 -23.27 -8.11
N ASP A 68 0.87 -22.87 -7.84
CA ASP A 68 -0.02 -22.19 -8.78
C ASP A 68 0.23 -20.67 -8.84
N ALA A 69 1.12 -20.16 -7.98
CA ALA A 69 1.45 -18.75 -7.83
C ALA A 69 2.96 -18.55 -7.55
N PRO A 70 3.84 -18.92 -8.50
CA PRO A 70 5.29 -18.92 -8.30
C PRO A 70 5.90 -17.52 -8.10
N ASP A 71 5.16 -16.48 -8.44
CA ASP A 71 5.46 -15.06 -8.30
C ASP A 71 4.80 -14.41 -7.07
N ALA A 72 4.14 -15.20 -6.21
CA ALA A 72 3.51 -14.68 -5.01
C ALA A 72 4.55 -14.32 -3.92
N GLU A 73 4.30 -13.20 -3.24
CA GLU A 73 5.04 -12.79 -2.05
C GLU A 73 4.38 -13.40 -0.81
N VAL A 74 5.17 -14.04 0.05
CA VAL A 74 4.72 -14.61 1.32
C VAL A 74 5.20 -13.73 2.46
N MET A 75 4.30 -13.41 3.38
CA MET A 75 4.59 -12.68 4.60
C MET A 75 4.20 -13.50 5.83
N LEU A 76 5.04 -13.43 6.86
CA LEU A 76 4.74 -13.94 8.21
C LEU A 76 4.80 -12.76 9.17
N ASP A 77 3.71 -12.50 9.89
CA ASP A 77 3.57 -11.39 10.84
C ASP A 77 3.88 -10.01 10.23
N GLY A 78 3.55 -9.85 8.94
CA GLY A 78 3.80 -8.62 8.19
C GLY A 78 5.25 -8.44 7.73
N LEU A 79 6.13 -9.42 7.96
CA LEU A 79 7.48 -9.45 7.44
C LEU A 79 7.56 -10.37 6.21
N PRO A 80 8.18 -9.93 5.10
CA PRO A 80 8.39 -10.79 3.95
C PRO A 80 9.32 -11.95 4.31
N VAL A 81 8.97 -13.15 3.86
CA VAL A 81 9.75 -14.37 4.10
C VAL A 81 10.09 -15.05 2.79
N THR A 82 11.35 -15.45 2.64
CA THR A 82 11.77 -16.28 1.52
C THR A 82 11.35 -17.72 1.80
N VAL A 83 10.47 -18.24 0.97
CA VAL A 83 10.09 -19.66 0.99
C VAL A 83 10.85 -20.41 -0.10
N GLU A 84 11.25 -21.64 0.19
CA GLU A 84 11.79 -22.51 -0.83
C GLU A 84 10.71 -22.90 -1.85
N ALA A 85 11.09 -23.05 -3.12
CA ALA A 85 10.18 -23.46 -4.20
C ALA A 85 9.83 -24.97 -4.13
N ARG A 86 9.15 -25.35 -3.04
CA ARG A 86 8.59 -26.69 -2.80
C ARG A 86 7.15 -26.55 -2.32
N ASP A 87 6.38 -27.62 -2.49
CA ASP A 87 5.01 -27.73 -1.98
C ASP A 87 4.88 -28.98 -1.09
N PRO A 88 4.60 -28.86 0.22
CA PRO A 88 4.39 -27.61 0.96
C PRO A 88 5.67 -26.79 1.13
N ALA A 89 5.54 -25.46 1.10
CA ALA A 89 6.54 -24.55 1.61
C ALA A 89 6.56 -24.60 3.14
N GLU A 90 7.74 -24.48 3.73
CA GLU A 90 7.94 -24.58 5.17
C GLU A 90 8.32 -23.22 5.75
N LEU A 91 7.52 -22.74 6.70
CA LEU A 91 7.79 -21.51 7.44
C LEU A 91 8.00 -21.84 8.91
N GLU A 92 9.21 -21.61 9.41
CA GLU A 92 9.53 -21.77 10.82
C GLU A 92 9.14 -20.53 11.63
N THR A 93 8.47 -20.76 12.75
CA THR A 93 8.03 -19.70 13.67
C THR A 93 8.11 -20.15 15.12
N ASP A 94 8.13 -19.19 16.04
CA ASP A 94 7.97 -19.50 17.46
C ASP A 94 6.51 -19.92 17.75
N PRO A 95 6.24 -20.61 18.86
CA PRO A 95 4.88 -20.80 19.36
C PRO A 95 4.23 -19.45 19.69
N GLY A 96 3.00 -19.25 19.26
CA GLY A 96 2.36 -17.96 19.39
C GLY A 96 1.26 -17.73 18.37
N ARG A 97 0.66 -16.55 18.43
CA ARG A 97 -0.27 -16.11 17.40
C ARG A 97 0.53 -15.60 16.21
N HIS A 98 0.21 -16.11 15.02
CA HIS A 98 0.83 -15.69 13.78
C HIS A 98 -0.21 -15.31 12.74
N ALA A 99 0.19 -14.46 11.82
CA ALA A 99 -0.56 -14.12 10.62
C ALA A 99 0.28 -14.46 9.38
N VAL A 100 -0.25 -15.32 8.51
CA VAL A 100 0.34 -15.60 7.21
C VAL A 100 -0.43 -14.82 6.14
N ARG A 101 0.29 -14.19 5.22
CA ARG A 101 -0.29 -13.49 4.08
C ARG A 101 0.41 -13.92 2.81
N VAL A 102 -0.36 -14.13 1.74
CA VAL A 102 0.15 -14.42 0.40
C VAL A 102 -0.44 -13.38 -0.55
N GLU A 103 0.41 -12.65 -1.26
CA GLU A 103 0.03 -11.62 -2.21
C GLU A 103 0.56 -11.94 -3.60
N ARG A 104 -0.25 -11.67 -4.63
CA ARG A 104 0.17 -11.73 -6.02
C ARG A 104 -0.52 -10.64 -6.82
N GLU A 105 0.19 -10.03 -7.76
CA GLU A 105 -0.38 -9.02 -8.65
C GLU A 105 -1.59 -9.57 -9.42
N GLY A 106 -2.70 -8.83 -9.40
CA GLY A 106 -3.96 -9.23 -10.04
C GLY A 106 -4.80 -10.22 -9.22
N PHE A 107 -4.43 -10.53 -7.97
CA PHE A 107 -5.17 -11.42 -7.07
C PHE A 107 -5.53 -10.72 -5.76
N GLU A 108 -6.63 -11.16 -5.14
CA GLU A 108 -6.98 -10.77 -3.79
C GLU A 108 -5.95 -11.35 -2.79
N PRO A 109 -5.41 -10.55 -1.84
CA PRO A 109 -4.51 -11.06 -0.82
C PRO A 109 -5.16 -12.15 0.02
N TRP A 110 -4.53 -13.32 0.06
CA TRP A 110 -4.93 -14.39 0.97
C TRP A 110 -4.29 -14.15 2.35
N ARG A 111 -5.06 -14.33 3.43
CA ARG A 111 -4.59 -14.12 4.80
C ARG A 111 -5.22 -15.13 5.76
N GLU A 112 -4.41 -15.68 6.64
CA GLU A 112 -4.87 -16.56 7.72
C GLU A 112 -4.16 -16.26 9.03
N GLU A 113 -4.91 -16.33 10.15
CA GLU A 113 -4.37 -16.17 11.50
C GLU A 113 -4.54 -17.48 12.27
N LEU A 114 -3.50 -17.90 12.97
CA LEU A 114 -3.46 -19.16 13.70
C LEU A 114 -2.71 -19.03 15.04
N GLN A 115 -2.99 -19.95 15.96
CA GLN A 115 -2.33 -20.05 17.25
C GLN A 115 -1.45 -21.30 17.30
N LEU A 116 -0.15 -21.08 17.24
CA LEU A 116 0.98 -21.98 17.47
C LEU A 116 1.05 -22.55 18.90
N THR A 117 1.20 -23.86 19.09
CA THR A 117 1.78 -24.45 20.31
C THR A 117 3.20 -24.99 20.06
N ASP A 118 3.95 -25.31 21.12
CA ASP A 118 5.34 -25.80 21.04
C ASP A 118 5.51 -26.96 20.06
N GLY A 119 6.34 -26.77 19.02
CA GLY A 119 6.65 -27.79 18.02
C GLY A 119 5.50 -28.14 17.08
N GLU A 120 4.39 -27.41 17.12
CA GLU A 120 3.21 -27.69 16.31
C GLU A 120 3.51 -27.55 14.83
N ARG A 121 2.92 -28.44 14.02
CA ARG A 121 3.00 -28.40 12.56
C ARG A 121 1.60 -28.16 12.00
N ALA A 122 1.29 -26.93 11.61
CA ALA A 122 0.01 -26.58 10.99
C ALA A 122 0.12 -26.60 9.48
N ARG A 123 -0.95 -27.03 8.80
CA ARG A 123 -1.06 -26.98 7.34
C ARG A 123 -2.06 -25.90 6.95
N LEU A 124 -1.65 -25.03 6.03
CA LEU A 124 -2.49 -24.01 5.42
C LEU A 124 -2.51 -24.21 3.91
N HIS A 125 -3.63 -23.86 3.27
CA HIS A 125 -3.78 -23.90 1.82
C HIS A 125 -4.12 -22.49 1.33
N ALA A 126 -3.19 -21.87 0.59
CA ALA A 126 -3.41 -20.56 0.02
C ALA A 126 -4.12 -20.70 -1.32
N GLU A 127 -5.41 -20.35 -1.33
CA GLU A 127 -6.20 -20.25 -2.55
C GLU A 127 -6.33 -18.76 -2.94
N LEU A 128 -5.71 -18.37 -4.05
CA LEU A 128 -5.71 -16.99 -4.55
C LEU A 128 -6.85 -16.79 -5.55
N THR A 129 -7.68 -15.77 -5.31
CA THR A 129 -8.79 -15.39 -6.21
C THR A 129 -8.37 -14.23 -7.10
N ALA A 130 -8.54 -14.36 -8.42
CA ALA A 130 -8.20 -13.28 -9.36
C ALA A 130 -9.15 -12.08 -9.16
N ILE A 131 -8.61 -10.87 -9.19
CA ILE A 131 -9.40 -9.64 -9.19
C ILE A 131 -9.90 -9.42 -10.61
N ASP A 132 -11.22 -9.47 -10.81
CA ASP A 132 -11.85 -9.05 -12.06
C ASP A 132 -11.61 -7.55 -12.26
N THR A 133 -10.57 -7.21 -13.02
CA THR A 133 -10.33 -5.84 -13.45
C THR A 133 -11.22 -5.56 -14.66
N PRO A 134 -12.23 -4.67 -14.58
CA PRO A 134 -12.98 -4.28 -15.76
C PRO A 134 -12.00 -3.72 -16.80
N ALA A 135 -12.17 -4.11 -18.06
CA ALA A 135 -11.31 -3.66 -19.15
C ALA A 135 -11.15 -2.12 -19.09
N PRO A 136 -9.93 -1.58 -19.32
CA PRO A 136 -9.74 -0.15 -19.33
C PRO A 136 -10.77 0.46 -20.29
N ILE A 137 -11.55 1.43 -19.78
CA ILE A 137 -12.43 2.22 -20.64
C ILE A 137 -11.50 2.99 -21.56
N ILE A 138 -11.28 2.47 -22.77
CA ILE A 138 -10.74 3.27 -23.85
C ILE A 138 -11.85 4.27 -24.14
N VAL A 139 -11.74 5.46 -23.55
CA VAL A 139 -12.45 6.62 -24.09
C VAL A 139 -11.82 6.80 -25.45
N ALA A 140 -12.48 6.26 -26.47
CA ALA A 140 -12.25 6.72 -27.82
C ALA A 140 -12.54 8.21 -27.74
N GLU A 141 -11.48 9.02 -27.70
CA GLU A 141 -11.58 10.41 -28.10
C GLU A 141 -12.17 10.35 -29.50
N GLU A 142 -13.48 10.53 -29.61
CA GLU A 142 -14.09 11.01 -30.85
C GLU A 142 -13.46 12.39 -31.06
N GLY A 143 -12.27 12.38 -31.65
CA GLY A 143 -11.71 13.53 -32.35
C GLY A 143 -12.64 13.80 -33.51
N GLU A 144 -13.75 14.46 -33.20
CA GLU A 144 -14.77 14.83 -34.14
C GLU A 144 -14.10 15.76 -35.17
N ALA A 145 -14.04 15.28 -36.41
CA ALA A 145 -13.60 16.04 -37.55
C ALA A 145 -14.64 17.14 -37.83
N ILE A 146 -14.57 18.26 -37.11
CA ILE A 146 -15.47 19.42 -37.22
C ILE A 146 -15.19 20.27 -38.48
N HIS A 147 -14.62 19.68 -39.54
CA HIS A 147 -14.18 20.41 -40.73
C HIS A 147 -15.07 20.21 -41.96
N GLU A 148 -16.09 19.33 -41.91
CA GLU A 148 -16.84 18.95 -43.13
C GLU A 148 -18.34 19.25 -43.13
N SER A 149 -18.91 19.95 -42.14
CA SER A 149 -20.32 20.39 -42.22
C SER A 149 -20.45 21.86 -42.67
N PRO A 150 -21.03 22.13 -43.86
CA PRO A 150 -21.34 23.50 -44.31
C PRO A 150 -22.30 24.26 -43.38
N VAL A 151 -23.01 23.55 -42.48
CA VAL A 151 -23.92 24.15 -41.51
C VAL A 151 -23.16 24.89 -40.40
N PHE A 152 -21.89 24.56 -40.13
CA PHE A 152 -21.10 25.24 -39.10
C PHE A 152 -20.86 26.73 -39.44
N TRP A 153 -20.61 27.06 -40.72
CA TRP A 153 -20.47 28.45 -41.16
C TRP A 153 -21.77 29.25 -41.14
N THR A 154 -22.95 28.61 -41.20
CA THR A 154 -24.21 29.38 -41.15
C THR A 154 -24.46 29.96 -39.76
N ILE A 155 -24.10 29.26 -38.69
CA ILE A 155 -24.23 29.78 -37.31
C ILE A 155 -23.21 30.91 -37.05
N VAL A 156 -21.93 30.74 -37.44
CA VAL A 156 -20.90 31.77 -37.25
C VAL A 156 -21.17 33.01 -38.14
N GLY A 157 -21.64 32.83 -39.37
CA GLY A 157 -21.95 33.93 -40.30
C GLY A 157 -23.09 34.85 -39.85
N VAL A 158 -24.10 34.32 -39.13
CA VAL A 158 -25.23 35.11 -38.61
C VAL A 158 -24.79 36.06 -37.49
N VAL A 159 -23.81 35.68 -36.66
CA VAL A 159 -23.33 36.53 -35.55
C VAL A 159 -22.54 37.74 -36.07
N VAL A 160 -21.78 37.61 -37.17
CA VAL A 160 -20.99 38.72 -37.73
C VAL A 160 -21.88 39.73 -38.47
N ALA A 161 -22.93 39.28 -39.18
CA ALA A 161 -23.86 40.20 -39.86
C ALA A 161 -24.74 40.99 -38.88
N GLY A 162 -25.19 40.36 -37.78
CA GLY A 162 -25.98 41.03 -36.74
C GLY A 162 -25.20 42.13 -36.00
N ALA A 163 -23.91 41.93 -35.77
CA ALA A 163 -23.04 42.94 -35.15
C ALA A 163 -22.81 44.17 -36.04
N ALA A 164 -22.77 44.01 -37.37
CA ALA A 164 -22.58 45.12 -38.30
C ALA A 164 -23.79 46.07 -38.37
N VAL A 165 -25.02 45.53 -38.24
CA VAL A 165 -26.24 46.36 -38.20
C VAL A 165 -26.38 47.09 -36.86
N ALA A 166 -25.98 46.46 -35.76
CA ALA A 166 -26.02 47.07 -34.42
C ALA A 166 -25.02 48.23 -34.26
N LEU A 167 -23.84 48.15 -34.90
CA LEU A 167 -22.83 49.22 -34.83
C LEU A 167 -23.23 50.47 -35.63
N GLY A 168 -24.02 50.32 -36.71
CA GLY A 168 -24.47 51.41 -37.56
C GLY A 168 -25.52 52.33 -36.92
N PHE A 169 -26.35 51.80 -36.01
CA PHE A 169 -27.39 52.59 -35.32
C PHE A 169 -26.86 53.33 -34.08
N PHE A 170 -25.77 52.84 -33.47
CA PHE A 170 -25.28 53.36 -32.20
C PHE A 170 -24.41 54.63 -32.32
N LEU A 171 -23.86 54.93 -33.51
CA LEU A 171 -23.15 56.19 -33.76
C LEU A 171 -24.08 57.39 -34.08
N HIS A 172 -25.40 57.19 -34.14
CA HIS A 172 -26.35 58.27 -34.48
C HIS A 172 -27.22 58.75 -33.29
N ALA A 173 -27.09 58.15 -32.11
CA ALA A 173 -28.02 58.40 -31.00
C ALA A 173 -27.35 58.96 -29.73
N ASP A 174 -26.33 59.81 -29.87
CA ASP A 174 -25.77 60.63 -28.77
C ASP A 174 -26.62 61.88 -28.46
N ALA A 175 -27.94 61.81 -28.69
CA ALA A 175 -28.90 62.83 -28.25
C ALA A 175 -29.61 62.36 -26.97
N GLN A 176 -28.82 62.33 -25.89
CA GLN A 176 -29.16 62.97 -24.62
C GLN A 176 -30.55 62.67 -24.03
N LEU A 177 -30.72 61.48 -23.43
CA LEU A 177 -31.63 61.33 -22.29
C LEU A 177 -31.10 60.32 -21.28
N SER A 178 -30.66 60.81 -20.13
CA SER A 178 -30.71 60.06 -18.88
C SER A 178 -30.74 61.02 -17.69
N PRO A 179 -31.90 61.20 -17.05
CA PRO A 179 -31.99 61.84 -15.74
C PRO A 179 -31.96 60.78 -14.63
N ARG A 180 -31.35 61.11 -13.50
CA ARG A 180 -31.81 60.85 -12.11
C ARG A 180 -30.72 61.29 -11.12
N GLN A 181 -30.97 62.38 -10.38
CA GLN A 181 -31.49 62.43 -9.00
C GLN A 181 -30.37 62.47 -7.95
N THR A 182 -30.22 63.63 -7.30
CA THR A 182 -29.81 63.72 -5.90
C THR A 182 -30.47 64.97 -5.31
N GLU A 183 -31.39 64.75 -4.38
CA GLU A 183 -31.96 65.77 -3.50
C GLU A 183 -30.87 66.41 -2.62
N ARG A 184 -31.02 67.70 -2.26
CA ARG A 184 -31.05 68.21 -0.87
C ARG A 184 -30.76 69.72 -0.83
N GLY A 185 -31.69 70.47 -0.23
CA GLY A 185 -31.41 71.75 0.44
C GLY A 185 -32.16 72.98 -0.08
N ASP A 186 -33.38 73.20 0.42
CA ASP A 186 -33.75 74.36 1.28
C ASP A 186 -32.89 75.64 1.16
N PHE A 187 -33.39 76.88 1.04
CA PHE A 187 -34.53 77.53 1.69
C PHE A 187 -34.79 78.88 0.98
N THR A 188 -36.07 79.30 0.97
CA THR A 188 -36.62 80.68 1.06
C THR A 188 -35.72 81.91 0.85
N GLY A 189 -36.19 82.86 0.01
CA GLY A 189 -36.19 84.27 0.44
C GLY A 189 -36.29 85.37 -0.63
N VAL A 190 -37.51 85.89 -0.80
CA VAL A 190 -37.87 87.35 -0.82
C VAL A 190 -37.59 88.24 -2.05
N ARG A 191 -38.72 88.58 -2.72
CA ARG A 191 -39.25 89.88 -3.21
C ARG A 191 -38.36 91.03 -3.74
N ILE A 192 -38.69 91.42 -4.97
CA ILE A 192 -39.22 92.73 -5.47
C ILE A 192 -38.33 93.98 -5.45
N ASP A 193 -38.16 94.50 -6.68
CA ASP A 193 -38.08 95.88 -7.20
C ASP A 193 -37.31 96.96 -6.45
N LEU A 194 -36.36 97.56 -7.17
CA LEU A 194 -36.38 98.96 -7.60
C LEU A 194 -35.67 99.10 -8.97
#